data_AF-A0A2V9JCV8-F1
#
_entry.id   AF-A0A2V9JCV8-F1
#
_cell.length_a   1.000
_cell.length_b   1.000
_cell.length_c   1.000
_cell.angle_alpha   90.00
_cell.angle_beta   90.00
_cell.angle_gamma   90.00
#
_symmetry.space_group_name_H-M   'P 1'
#
loop_
_entity.id
_entity.type
_entity.pdbx_description
1 polymer ?
#
loop_
_entity_poly.entity_id
_entity_poly.type
_entity_poly.pdbx_seq_one_letter_code
_entity_poly.pdbx_strand_id
1 'polypeptide(L)'
;MNAGFRQRCKRRCCALEADAAGPVSNLFEPGLTPGTPSRAAHPDLQQAERRVTHSSGAAHAVLFSLLLLKAATAATDIAVNHLALTVAGVFIYLAVAVAVVVALIHQNRTDIGHFLRWHVPASLGYVCAHFLLSAAYNAAAGLSGKSTDSYWQSLVALSETSAWESPWLMGMSVFSIAVSLAIAIPGWLGLARFWALRPSGAKGA
;
A
#
# COMPACT_ATOMS: atom_id res chain seq x y z
N MET A 1 -2.35 37.50 -39.91
CA MET A 1 -3.42 36.48 -39.78
C MET A 1 -2.96 35.42 -38.77
N ASN A 2 -3.01 35.67 -37.45
CA ASN A 2 -4.10 35.45 -36.48
C ASN A 2 -4.63 34.01 -36.33
N ALA A 3 -3.78 33.12 -35.80
CA ALA A 3 -4.15 31.74 -35.40
C ALA A 3 -4.85 31.64 -34.03
N GLY A 4 -4.86 32.71 -33.21
CA GLY A 4 -5.42 32.71 -31.85
C GLY A 4 -6.94 32.76 -31.74
N PHE A 5 -7.66 33.07 -32.83
CA PHE A 5 -9.13 33.23 -32.80
C PHE A 5 -9.88 31.90 -33.03
N ARG A 6 -9.25 30.93 -33.72
CA ARG A 6 -9.91 29.69 -34.17
C ARG A 6 -10.07 28.63 -33.06
N GLN A 7 -9.25 28.67 -32.01
CA GLN A 7 -9.35 27.73 -30.89
C GLN A 7 -10.45 28.08 -29.87
N ARG A 8 -10.82 29.36 -29.74
CA ARG A 8 -11.86 29.79 -28.79
C ARG A 8 -13.28 29.42 -29.24
N CYS A 9 -13.57 29.35 -30.53
CA CYS A 9 -14.87 28.87 -31.02
C CYS A 9 -15.09 27.37 -30.78
N LYS A 10 -14.05 26.54 -30.87
CA LYS A 10 -14.20 25.07 -30.76
C LYS A 10 -14.56 24.62 -29.34
N ARG A 11 -14.20 25.38 -28.30
CA ARG A 11 -14.56 25.05 -26.91
C ARG A 11 -15.98 25.45 -26.51
N ARG A 12 -16.63 26.40 -27.22
CA ARG A 12 -17.99 26.82 -26.90
C ARG A 12 -19.07 25.93 -27.53
N CYS A 13 -18.78 25.25 -28.63
CA CYS A 13 -19.78 24.40 -29.30
C CYS A 13 -19.92 22.98 -28.73
N CYS A 14 -18.98 22.46 -27.94
CA CYS A 14 -19.12 21.11 -27.35
C CYS A 14 -19.75 21.09 -25.94
N ALA A 15 -20.03 22.25 -25.34
CA ALA A 15 -20.64 22.34 -24.00
C ALA A 15 -22.14 22.68 -24.04
N LEU A 16 -22.73 22.78 -25.23
CA LEU A 16 -24.12 23.22 -25.45
C LEU A 16 -25.07 22.09 -25.82
N GLU A 17 -24.62 20.83 -25.78
CA GLU A 17 -25.35 19.69 -26.34
C GLU A 17 -25.45 18.52 -25.35
N ALA A 18 -25.94 18.82 -24.14
CA ALA A 18 -26.35 17.78 -23.19
C ALA A 18 -27.42 18.27 -22.20
N ASP A 19 -28.30 19.19 -22.61
CA ASP A 19 -29.54 19.50 -21.90
C ASP A 19 -30.71 19.38 -22.88
N ALA A 20 -31.41 18.24 -22.84
CA ALA A 20 -32.87 18.12 -23.08
C ALA A 20 -33.28 16.64 -23.26
N ALA A 21 -33.78 16.00 -22.18
CA ALA A 21 -34.91 15.05 -22.25
C ALA A 21 -35.32 14.54 -20.86
N GLY A 22 -36.46 15.04 -20.33
CA GLY A 22 -37.28 14.32 -19.33
C GLY A 22 -37.78 15.17 -18.16
N PRO A 23 -39.09 15.12 -17.76
CA PRO A 23 -39.77 16.28 -17.17
C PRO A 23 -40.08 16.18 -15.66
N VAL A 24 -40.11 17.37 -15.04
CA VAL A 24 -41.03 17.87 -14.00
C VAL A 24 -41.56 16.88 -12.97
N SER A 25 -41.05 16.98 -11.74
CA SER A 25 -41.88 16.99 -10.52
C SER A 25 -41.01 17.34 -9.31
N ASN A 26 -41.04 18.61 -8.91
CA ASN A 26 -40.78 19.06 -7.54
C ASN A 26 -41.42 20.45 -7.39
N LEU A 27 -42.75 20.44 -7.20
CA LEU A 27 -43.42 21.49 -6.44
C LEU A 27 -42.77 21.48 -5.05
N PHE A 28 -42.14 22.58 -4.64
CA PHE A 28 -42.32 23.27 -3.35
C PHE A 28 -41.10 24.17 -3.05
N GLU A 29 -41.25 25.46 -3.27
CA GLU A 29 -40.57 26.54 -2.54
C GLU A 29 -41.70 27.46 -2.08
N PRO A 30 -41.70 27.97 -0.84
CA PRO A 30 -40.86 29.13 -0.58
C PRO A 30 -40.37 29.28 0.87
N GLY A 31 -39.09 29.64 1.04
CA GLY A 31 -38.56 30.09 2.33
C GLY A 31 -37.33 30.98 2.21
N LEU A 32 -37.50 32.18 1.63
CA LEU A 32 -36.49 33.25 1.66
C LEU A 32 -36.13 33.66 3.10
N THR A 33 -34.84 33.60 3.47
CA THR A 33 -34.20 34.69 4.22
C THR A 33 -32.81 35.00 3.65
N PRO A 34 -32.43 36.28 3.51
CA PRO A 34 -31.19 36.72 2.87
C PRO A 34 -30.05 36.90 3.88
N GLY A 35 -28.86 36.39 3.55
CA GLY A 35 -27.66 36.58 4.37
C GLY A 35 -26.46 35.82 3.82
N THR A 36 -25.82 36.37 2.78
CA THR A 36 -24.48 35.98 2.30
C THR A 36 -23.45 36.18 3.44
N PRO A 37 -22.32 35.43 3.50
CA PRO A 37 -21.35 35.41 2.39
C PRO A 37 -20.83 34.03 2.00
N SER A 38 -20.73 33.85 0.69
CA SER A 38 -19.58 33.28 -0.02
C SER A 38 -18.59 32.51 0.87
N ARG A 39 -18.77 31.20 0.98
CA ARG A 39 -17.68 30.29 1.34
C ARG A 39 -16.75 30.23 0.14
N ALA A 40 -15.99 31.30 -0.07
CA ALA A 40 -14.70 31.20 -0.74
C ALA A 40 -13.90 30.21 0.11
N ALA A 41 -13.90 28.94 -0.28
CA ALA A 41 -12.99 27.95 0.24
C ALA A 41 -11.59 28.54 0.02
N HIS A 42 -10.97 29.01 1.11
CA HIS A 42 -9.67 29.66 1.07
C HIS A 42 -8.72 28.73 0.30
N PRO A 43 -8.25 29.11 -0.90
CA PRO A 43 -7.30 28.29 -1.64
C PRO A 43 -6.03 28.07 -0.81
N ASP A 44 -5.74 28.96 0.15
CA ASP A 44 -4.64 28.87 1.10
C ASP A 44 -4.71 27.68 2.06
N LEU A 45 -5.89 27.24 2.47
CA LEU A 45 -6.03 26.04 3.33
C LEU A 45 -5.81 24.76 2.51
N GLN A 46 -6.30 24.73 1.26
CA GLN A 46 -6.04 23.61 0.34
C GLN A 46 -4.59 23.60 -0.19
N GLN A 47 -3.94 24.76 -0.30
CA GLN A 47 -2.53 24.89 -0.64
C GLN A 47 -1.61 24.56 0.54
N ALA A 48 -2.04 24.83 1.79
CA ALA A 48 -1.35 24.35 2.99
C ALA A 48 -1.42 22.81 3.10
N GLU A 49 -2.55 22.21 2.72
CA GLU A 49 -2.75 20.75 2.69
C GLU A 49 -2.00 20.07 1.53
N ARG A 50 -1.73 20.79 0.44
CA ARG A 50 -0.97 20.32 -0.72
C ARG A 50 0.46 20.88 -0.79
N ARG A 51 1.15 21.02 0.35
CA ARG A 51 2.62 21.05 0.31
C ARG A 51 3.11 19.64 -0.02
N VAL A 52 3.24 19.36 -1.31
CA VAL A 52 3.92 18.16 -1.83
C VAL A 52 5.34 18.17 -1.27
N THR A 53 5.59 17.39 -0.24
CA THR A 53 6.93 17.25 0.34
C THR A 53 7.78 16.40 -0.61
N HIS A 54 9.01 16.81 -0.89
CA HIS A 54 9.95 15.99 -1.64
C HIS A 54 10.26 14.71 -0.85
N SER A 55 9.75 13.56 -1.32
CA SER A 55 9.99 12.27 -0.65
C SER A 55 11.46 11.90 -0.72
N SER A 56 12.09 11.58 0.41
CA SER A 56 13.46 11.05 0.43
C SER A 56 13.54 9.63 -0.17
N GLY A 57 12.42 8.91 -0.25
CA GLY A 57 12.37 7.50 -0.62
C GLY A 57 12.74 6.53 0.52
N ALA A 58 13.16 7.05 1.69
CA ALA A 58 13.64 6.23 2.81
C ALA A 58 12.58 5.26 3.35
N ALA A 59 11.33 5.70 3.47
CA ALA A 59 10.23 4.82 3.92
C ALA A 59 10.01 3.62 2.98
N HIS A 60 10.20 3.82 1.68
CA HIS A 60 10.08 2.75 0.68
C HIS A 60 11.29 1.83 0.73
N ALA A 61 12.49 2.37 0.98
CA ALA A 61 13.71 1.59 1.19
C ALA A 61 13.54 0.62 2.38
N VAL A 62 13.03 1.13 3.51
CA VAL A 62 12.77 0.32 4.71
C VAL A 62 11.77 -0.80 4.40
N LEU A 63 10.65 -0.47 3.74
CA LEU A 63 9.65 -1.47 3.34
C LEU A 63 10.26 -2.59 2.48
N PHE A 64 10.98 -2.24 1.40
CA PHE A 64 11.55 -3.25 0.50
C PHE A 64 12.68 -4.04 1.17
N SER A 65 13.45 -3.42 2.07
CA SER A 65 14.44 -4.13 2.90
C SER A 65 13.79 -5.16 3.80
N LEU A 66 12.69 -4.80 4.46
CA LEU A 66 11.95 -5.71 5.35
C LEU A 66 11.31 -6.87 4.57
N LEU A 67 10.83 -6.64 3.34
CA LEU A 67 10.33 -7.71 2.47
C LEU A 67 11.45 -8.69 2.05
N LEU A 68 12.65 -8.19 1.74
CA LEU A 68 13.81 -9.06 1.49
C LEU A 68 14.18 -9.88 2.72
N LEU A 69 14.22 -9.24 3.90
CA LEU A 69 14.49 -9.92 5.16
C LEU A 69 13.43 -10.97 5.47
N LYS A 70 12.15 -10.69 5.17
CA LYS A 70 11.05 -11.66 5.31
C LYS A 70 11.24 -12.87 4.39
N ALA A 71 11.63 -12.66 3.14
CA ALA A 71 11.92 -13.75 2.20
C ALA A 71 13.11 -14.60 2.67
N ALA A 72 14.19 -13.96 3.13
CA ALA A 72 15.37 -14.65 3.65
C ALA A 72 15.03 -15.47 4.91
N THR A 73 14.23 -14.91 5.82
CA THR A 73 13.80 -15.62 7.04
C THR A 73 12.95 -16.83 6.69
N ALA A 74 11.98 -16.68 5.78
CA ALA A 74 11.14 -17.79 5.31
C ALA A 74 11.96 -18.89 4.61
N ALA A 75 12.96 -18.53 3.81
CA ALA A 75 13.86 -19.51 3.20
C ALA A 75 14.72 -20.25 4.23
N THR A 76 15.15 -19.54 5.28
CA THR A 76 15.94 -20.13 6.38
C THR A 76 15.08 -21.06 7.22
N ASP A 77 13.83 -20.70 7.50
CA ASP A 77 12.86 -21.50 8.27
C ASP A 77 12.55 -22.85 7.60
N ILE A 78 12.56 -22.91 6.25
CA ILE A 78 12.46 -24.17 5.50
C ILE A 78 13.66 -25.10 5.75
N ALA A 79 14.85 -24.52 5.91
CA ALA A 79 16.10 -25.27 6.08
C ALA A 79 16.37 -25.63 7.55
N VAL A 80 15.95 -24.77 8.47
CA VAL A 80 16.23 -24.86 9.91
C VAL A 80 14.95 -24.53 10.67
N ASN A 81 14.33 -25.56 11.25
CA ASN A 81 13.18 -25.36 12.12
C ASN A 81 13.66 -24.96 13.52
N HIS A 82 13.47 -23.70 13.90
CA HIS A 82 13.95 -23.18 15.18
C HIS A 82 13.03 -22.09 15.71
N LEU A 83 12.64 -22.21 16.99
CA LEU A 83 11.71 -21.27 17.64
C LEU A 83 12.12 -19.80 17.49
N ALA A 84 13.42 -19.50 17.60
CA ALA A 84 13.91 -18.13 17.41
C ALA A 84 13.66 -17.59 15.99
N LEU A 85 13.75 -18.42 14.95
CA LEU A 85 13.46 -18.03 13.56
C LEU A 85 11.96 -17.80 13.37
N THR A 86 11.12 -18.68 13.93
CA THR A 86 9.67 -18.53 13.91
C THR A 86 9.25 -17.22 14.58
N VAL A 87 9.76 -16.95 15.79
CA VAL A 87 9.50 -15.71 16.55
C VAL A 87 10.02 -14.48 15.79
N ALA A 88 11.24 -14.53 15.26
CA ALA A 88 11.78 -13.45 14.43
C ALA A 88 10.92 -13.20 13.20
N GLY A 89 10.43 -14.26 12.54
CA GLY A 89 9.53 -14.18 11.39
C GLY A 89 8.23 -13.44 11.69
N VAL A 90 7.63 -13.67 12.87
CA VAL A 90 6.45 -12.94 13.35
C VAL A 90 6.75 -11.45 13.53
N PHE A 91 7.86 -11.11 14.19
CA PHE A 91 8.24 -9.70 14.39
C PHE A 91 8.58 -8.99 13.07
N ILE A 92 9.28 -9.67 12.16
CA ILE A 92 9.58 -9.13 10.82
C ILE A 92 8.29 -8.89 10.05
N TYR A 93 7.33 -9.82 10.10
CA TYR A 93 6.03 -9.65 9.46
C TYR A 93 5.27 -8.45 10.03
N LEU A 94 5.27 -8.26 11.34
CA LEU A 94 4.69 -7.08 11.99
C LEU A 94 5.39 -5.79 11.55
N ALA A 95 6.72 -5.79 11.48
CA ALA A 95 7.50 -4.66 10.99
C ALA A 95 7.15 -4.33 9.53
N VAL A 96 6.99 -5.33 8.66
CA VAL A 96 6.51 -5.16 7.28
C VAL A 96 5.13 -4.50 7.28
N ALA A 97 4.18 -4.99 8.07
CA ALA A 97 2.82 -4.45 8.13
C ALA A 97 2.83 -2.96 8.51
N VAL A 98 3.60 -2.58 9.54
CA VAL A 98 3.77 -1.18 9.94
C VAL A 98 4.44 -0.36 8.84
N ALA A 99 5.52 -0.87 8.23
CA ALA A 99 6.25 -0.18 7.17
C ALA A 99 5.38 0.07 5.93
N VAL A 100 4.50 -0.86 5.57
CA VAL A 100 3.52 -0.67 4.48
C VAL A 100 2.60 0.50 4.78
N VAL A 101 2.03 0.56 5.98
CA VAL A 101 1.13 1.67 6.37
C VAL A 101 1.85 3.00 6.33
N VAL A 102 3.07 3.07 6.90
CA VAL A 102 3.90 4.28 6.86
C VAL A 102 4.22 4.69 5.42
N ALA A 103 4.58 3.73 4.56
CA ALA A 103 4.85 3.99 3.15
C ALA A 103 3.61 4.50 2.41
N LEU A 104 2.42 3.96 2.68
CA LEU A 104 1.15 4.44 2.10
C LEU A 104 0.83 5.87 2.53
N ILE A 105 0.98 6.19 3.81
CA ILE A 105 0.75 7.55 4.33
C ILE A 105 1.72 8.53 3.64
N HIS A 106 2.98 8.15 3.50
CA HIS A 106 3.99 8.99 2.85
C HIS A 106 3.73 9.12 1.34
N GLN A 107 3.29 8.06 0.69
CA GLN A 107 2.93 8.04 -0.73
C GLN A 107 1.75 8.97 -1.05
N ASN A 108 0.77 9.10 -0.15
CA ASN A 108 -0.36 10.02 -0.36
C ASN A 108 0.02 11.50 -0.25
N ARG A 109 1.17 11.83 0.36
CA ARG A 109 1.63 13.20 0.62
C ARG A 109 2.79 13.65 -0.28
N THR A 110 3.26 12.79 -1.17
CA THR A 110 4.50 13.01 -1.93
C THR A 110 4.32 12.74 -3.43
N ASP A 111 5.08 13.46 -4.27
CA ASP A 111 5.15 13.23 -5.72
C ASP A 111 6.18 12.14 -6.04
N ILE A 112 5.80 10.91 -5.71
CA ILE A 112 6.55 9.70 -6.06
C ILE A 112 6.14 9.23 -7.45
N GLY A 113 7.12 8.81 -8.26
CA GLY A 113 6.90 8.29 -9.60
C GLY A 113 5.90 7.12 -9.63
N HIS A 114 5.07 7.09 -10.68
CA HIS A 114 3.97 6.13 -10.88
C HIS A 114 4.37 4.66 -10.64
N PHE A 115 5.61 4.29 -10.97
CA PHE A 115 6.13 2.93 -10.78
C PHE A 115 6.21 2.52 -9.30
N LEU A 116 6.77 3.37 -8.42
CA LEU A 116 6.87 3.06 -7.00
C LEU A 116 5.49 3.06 -6.33
N ARG A 117 4.58 3.90 -6.84
CA ARG A 117 3.21 4.06 -6.36
C ARG A 117 2.37 2.78 -6.44
N TRP A 118 2.69 1.89 -7.38
CA TRP A 118 2.01 0.59 -7.54
C TRP A 118 2.51 -0.49 -6.58
N HIS A 119 3.76 -0.43 -6.12
CA HIS A 119 4.37 -1.50 -5.32
C HIS A 119 3.92 -1.48 -3.84
N VAL A 120 3.60 -0.29 -3.32
CA VAL A 120 3.14 -0.15 -1.93
C VAL A 120 1.74 -0.76 -1.69
N PRO A 121 0.70 -0.51 -2.51
CA PRO A 121 -0.57 -1.21 -2.35
C PRO A 121 -0.47 -2.72 -2.65
N ALA A 122 0.43 -3.13 -3.55
CA ALA A 122 0.72 -4.56 -3.75
C ALA A 122 1.29 -5.21 -2.49
N SER A 123 2.17 -4.50 -1.76
CA SER A 123 2.71 -4.95 -0.47
C SER A 123 1.61 -5.08 0.58
N LEU A 124 0.63 -4.16 0.60
CA LEU A 124 -0.54 -4.27 1.48
C LEU A 124 -1.38 -5.51 1.13
N GLY A 125 -1.63 -5.74 -0.17
CA GLY A 125 -2.33 -6.93 -0.64
C GLY A 125 -1.65 -8.22 -0.20
N TYR A 126 -0.31 -8.27 -0.27
CA TYR A 126 0.48 -9.39 0.23
C TYR A 126 0.29 -9.61 1.74
N VAL A 127 0.40 -8.57 2.57
CA VAL A 127 0.19 -8.67 4.02
C VAL A 127 -1.23 -9.17 4.31
N CYS A 128 -2.26 -8.62 3.66
CA CYS A 128 -3.63 -9.10 3.86
C CYS A 128 -3.81 -10.56 3.46
N ALA A 129 -3.29 -10.97 2.30
CA ALA A 129 -3.38 -12.35 1.84
C ALA A 129 -2.66 -13.33 2.78
N HIS A 130 -1.46 -12.97 3.23
CA HIS A 130 -0.69 -13.78 4.17
C HIS A 130 -1.40 -13.91 5.53
N PHE A 131 -1.99 -12.82 6.02
CA PHE A 131 -2.79 -12.85 7.25
C PHE A 131 -3.99 -13.79 7.12
N LEU A 132 -4.75 -13.70 6.03
CA LEU A 132 -5.90 -14.58 5.80
C LEU A 132 -5.50 -16.05 5.68
N LEU A 133 -4.39 -16.34 4.98
CA LEU A 133 -3.88 -17.70 4.84
C LEU A 133 -3.44 -18.28 6.19
N SER A 134 -2.82 -17.46 7.04
CA SER A 134 -2.43 -17.83 8.40
C SER A 134 -3.66 -18.01 9.31
N ALA A 135 -4.67 -17.16 9.17
CA ALA A 135 -5.92 -17.29 9.93
C ALA A 135 -6.68 -18.57 9.54
N ALA A 136 -6.73 -18.90 8.26
CA ALA A 136 -7.33 -20.14 7.76
C ALA A 136 -6.61 -21.38 8.31
N TYR A 137 -5.27 -21.36 8.38
CA TYR A 137 -4.49 -22.42 9.01
C TYR A 137 -4.89 -22.64 10.47
N ASN A 138 -4.91 -21.57 11.26
CA ASN A 138 -5.24 -21.64 12.69
C ASN A 138 -6.69 -22.11 12.90
N ALA A 139 -7.63 -21.66 12.07
CA ALA A 139 -9.01 -22.13 12.11
C ALA A 139 -9.11 -23.63 11.79
N ALA A 140 -8.40 -24.11 10.75
CA ALA A 140 -8.38 -25.53 10.39
C ALA A 140 -7.73 -26.40 11.48
N ALA A 141 -6.65 -25.91 12.10
CA ALA A 141 -6.02 -26.57 13.25
C ALA A 141 -6.99 -26.67 14.43
N GLY A 142 -7.75 -25.61 14.70
CA GLY A 142 -8.74 -25.60 15.78
C GLY A 142 -9.91 -26.55 15.55
N LEU A 143 -10.43 -26.62 14.32
CA LEU A 143 -11.48 -27.59 13.96
C LEU A 143 -11.00 -29.05 14.03
N SER A 144 -9.70 -29.28 13.83
CA SER A 144 -9.09 -30.61 13.92
C SER A 144 -8.76 -31.05 15.35
N GLY A 145 -9.16 -30.28 16.37
CA GLY A 145 -8.82 -30.55 17.78
C GLY A 145 -7.34 -30.32 18.12
N LYS A 146 -6.57 -29.72 17.21
CA LYS A 146 -5.16 -29.34 17.40
C LYS A 146 -5.00 -27.91 17.93
N SER A 147 -6.09 -27.30 18.39
CA SER A 147 -6.06 -26.00 19.05
C SER A 147 -5.28 -26.10 20.35
N THR A 148 -4.30 -25.23 20.53
CA THR A 148 -3.64 -25.04 21.82
C THR A 148 -4.33 -23.89 22.57
N ASP A 149 -4.49 -24.05 23.89
CA ASP A 149 -5.22 -23.08 24.73
C ASP A 149 -4.49 -21.73 24.86
N SER A 150 -3.23 -21.64 24.44
CA SER A 150 -2.44 -20.41 24.47
C SER A 150 -1.67 -20.20 23.17
N TYR A 151 -1.60 -18.93 22.76
CA TYR A 151 -0.88 -18.52 21.55
C TYR A 151 0.61 -18.90 21.58
N TRP A 152 1.22 -18.88 22.77
CA TRP A 152 2.61 -19.31 22.95
C TRP A 152 2.79 -20.79 22.59
N GLN A 153 1.87 -21.66 23.04
CA GLN A 153 1.91 -23.08 22.70
C GLN A 153 1.68 -23.31 21.20
N SER A 154 0.89 -22.46 20.54
CA SER A 154 0.74 -22.51 19.08
C SER A 154 2.05 -22.17 18.36
N LEU A 155 2.82 -21.20 18.86
CA LEU A 155 4.12 -20.84 18.30
C LEU A 155 5.17 -21.94 18.51
N VAL A 156 5.21 -22.54 19.70
CA VAL A 156 6.11 -23.66 20.00
C VAL A 156 5.77 -24.84 19.10
N ALA A 157 4.50 -25.24 19.02
CA ALA A 157 4.06 -26.31 18.14
C ALA A 157 4.40 -26.03 16.67
N LEU A 158 4.21 -24.79 16.20
CA LEU A 158 4.57 -24.39 14.84
C LEU A 158 6.09 -24.49 14.59
N SER A 159 6.92 -24.14 15.57
CA SER A 159 8.38 -24.23 15.48
C SER A 159 8.94 -25.65 15.59
N GLU A 160 8.11 -26.61 16.02
CA GLU A 160 8.46 -28.03 16.02
C GLU A 160 8.04 -28.71 14.72
N THR A 161 6.96 -28.24 14.09
CA THR A 161 6.48 -28.76 12.80
C THR A 161 7.36 -28.30 11.65
N SER A 162 8.03 -29.23 10.98
CA SER A 162 8.86 -28.90 9.82
C SER A 162 7.99 -28.50 8.63
N ALA A 163 8.46 -27.53 7.83
CA ALA A 163 7.80 -27.15 6.58
C ALA A 163 7.61 -28.37 5.65
N TRP A 164 8.50 -29.36 5.71
CA TRP A 164 8.44 -30.59 4.91
C TRP A 164 7.33 -31.55 5.34
N GLU A 165 6.86 -31.47 6.58
CA GLU A 165 5.85 -32.36 7.14
C GLU A 165 4.42 -31.88 6.87
N SER A 166 4.27 -30.59 6.54
CA SER A 166 2.98 -29.97 6.26
C SER A 166 3.00 -29.27 4.91
N PRO A 167 2.30 -29.81 3.88
CA PRO A 167 2.17 -29.17 2.58
C PRO A 167 1.63 -27.74 2.66
N TRP A 168 0.83 -27.45 3.68
CA TRP A 168 0.31 -26.11 3.94
C TRP A 168 1.40 -25.14 4.40
N LEU A 169 2.25 -25.53 5.35
CA LEU A 169 3.38 -24.70 5.81
C LEU A 169 4.41 -24.47 4.70
N MET A 170 4.70 -25.52 3.91
CA MET A 170 5.53 -25.39 2.71
C MET A 170 4.92 -24.40 1.72
N GLY A 171 3.62 -24.54 1.42
CA GLY A 171 2.90 -23.63 0.52
C GLY A 171 2.93 -22.17 0.98
N MET A 172 2.69 -21.92 2.27
CA MET A 172 2.78 -20.58 2.86
C MET A 172 4.19 -20.00 2.75
N SER A 173 5.22 -20.82 2.97
CA SER A 173 6.61 -20.39 2.89
C SER A 173 7.02 -20.05 1.47
N VAL A 174 6.70 -20.91 0.49
CA VAL A 174 6.96 -20.67 -0.93
C VAL A 174 6.20 -19.44 -1.43
N PHE A 175 4.91 -19.31 -1.08
CA PHE A 175 4.11 -18.12 -1.38
C PHE A 175 4.75 -16.86 -0.79
N SER A 176 5.14 -16.91 0.49
CA SER A 176 5.79 -15.79 1.17
C SER A 176 7.08 -15.38 0.47
N ILE A 177 7.95 -16.33 0.09
CA ILE A 177 9.21 -16.07 -0.59
C ILE A 177 8.95 -15.46 -1.97
N ALA A 178 8.13 -16.13 -2.78
CA ALA A 178 7.87 -15.73 -4.17
C ALA A 178 7.28 -14.32 -4.25
N VAL A 179 6.23 -14.04 -3.48
CA VAL A 179 5.55 -12.73 -3.51
C VAL A 179 6.44 -11.64 -2.90
N SER A 180 7.14 -11.93 -1.80
CA SER A 180 8.03 -10.94 -1.19
C SER A 180 9.17 -10.54 -2.14
N LEU A 181 9.79 -11.51 -2.83
CA LEU A 181 10.83 -11.21 -3.82
C LEU A 181 10.29 -10.51 -5.05
N ALA A 182 9.12 -10.92 -5.56
CA ALA A 182 8.47 -10.30 -6.71
C ALA A 182 8.10 -8.84 -6.47
N ILE A 183 7.83 -8.45 -5.22
CA ILE A 183 7.57 -7.05 -4.84
C ILE A 183 8.87 -6.31 -4.52
N ALA A 184 9.75 -6.93 -3.73
CA ALA A 184 10.93 -6.27 -3.18
C ALA A 184 12.00 -5.98 -4.25
N ILE A 185 12.27 -6.90 -5.17
CA ILE A 185 13.32 -6.73 -6.18
C ILE A 185 12.95 -5.58 -7.14
N PRO A 186 11.76 -5.55 -7.77
CA PRO A 186 11.38 -4.44 -8.63
C PRO A 186 11.22 -3.13 -7.85
N GLY A 187 10.71 -3.19 -6.61
CA GLY A 187 10.62 -2.02 -5.72
C GLY A 187 11.98 -1.38 -5.46
N TRP A 188 13.00 -2.19 -5.17
CA TRP A 188 14.39 -1.73 -5.00
C TRP A 188 14.99 -1.15 -6.27
N LEU A 189 14.80 -1.81 -7.42
CA LEU A 189 15.28 -1.31 -8.71
C LEU A 189 14.64 0.05 -9.05
N GLY A 190 13.34 0.20 -8.82
CA GLY A 190 12.62 1.46 -8.99
C GLY A 190 13.15 2.56 -8.08
N LEU A 191 13.44 2.23 -6.82
CA LEU A 191 13.97 3.18 -5.84
C LEU A 191 15.41 3.59 -6.15
N ALA A 192 16.26 2.65 -6.56
CA ALA A 192 17.63 2.93 -6.99
C ALA A 192 17.64 3.87 -8.20
N ARG A 193 16.76 3.65 -9.17
CA ARG A 193 16.59 4.55 -10.31
C ARG A 193 16.07 5.93 -9.90
N PHE A 194 15.15 6.01 -8.95
CA PHE A 194 14.68 7.28 -8.39
C PHE A 194 15.81 8.09 -7.75
N TRP A 195 16.69 7.43 -6.99
CA TRP A 195 17.86 8.10 -6.42
C TRP A 195 18.92 8.48 -7.45
N ALA A 196 19.17 7.64 -8.46
CA ALA A 196 20.13 7.94 -9.52
C ALA A 196 19.70 9.13 -10.40
N LEU A 197 18.39 9.31 -10.60
CA LEU A 197 17.84 10.42 -11.38
C LEU A 197 17.68 11.72 -10.58
N ARG A 198 17.96 11.70 -9.27
CA ARG A 198 17.99 12.94 -8.50
C ARG A 198 19.24 13.73 -8.90
N PRO A 199 19.11 14.99 -9.36
CA PRO A 199 20.26 15.83 -9.56
C PRO A 199 20.99 15.98 -8.22
N SER A 200 22.26 15.58 -8.16
CA SER A 200 23.13 15.59 -6.98
C SER A 200 23.45 17.00 -6.44
N GLY A 201 22.60 17.99 -6.69
CA GLY A 201 22.82 19.42 -6.40
C GLY A 201 22.32 19.90 -5.04
N ALA A 202 22.14 19.00 -4.07
CA ALA A 202 21.82 19.38 -2.69
C ALA A 202 22.72 18.62 -1.71
N LYS A 203 24.03 18.65 -1.96
CA LYS A 203 25.00 18.62 -0.86
C LYS A 203 25.02 20.04 -0.29
N GLY A 204 24.16 20.34 0.68
CA GLY A 204 24.31 21.54 1.52
C GLY A 204 25.65 21.45 2.26
N ALA A 205 26.49 22.48 2.34
CA ALA A 205 26.17 23.85 2.80
C ALA A 205 25.63 23.83 4.23
#